data_AF-A0A1G2XUT4-F1
#
_entry.id   AF-A0A1G2XUT4-F1
#
_cell.length_a   1.000
_cell.length_b   1.000
_cell.length_c   1.000
_cell.angle_alpha   90.00
_cell.angle_beta   90.00
_cell.angle_gamma   90.00
#
_symmetry.space_group_name_H-M   'P 1'
#
loop_
_entity.id
_entity.type
_entity.pdbx_description
1 polymer ?
#
loop_
_entity_poly.entity_id
_entity_poly.type
_entity_poly.pdbx_seq_one_letter_code
_entity_poly.pdbx_strand_id
1 'polypeptide(L)'
;MKRSFKILFTGILIFANLPVFAAKTYYVAPQKQGNGDALTPANAAFYLSFTGFWNGKVKPALNNEPVTVWFVEGLGDYSTDRLNLSGIGNAANLFTLKGQKNGDGVWFNLANDENEPLLNLYDAINVIVQDLNFTGDTCLEMAISLDYANNIEIDSCCFDEMRNAEYCAIWICHGANNIKITNNWFSRIGKDYRAHGLYCRANCNNIEVTGNTFKDISGAYVVIRNNINNLTISNNQFESTGTYYWIENGRTRGEDTYVAITIHNMNDSLLDAEVFGDNYTITDNNFVYAQNSMLINAIGWSHKGYETGGYSQIPDQDEAEILENGGPNAKNDFLRYQAGFIPANMTITGNYYSDQIDERIIYEWREILGLDPNNLPIYDDWQRKDIYSVFYQTRFSYDWESESDLNYWTVSEVPPYSDIYTTPNIPIQGARSVRLKDLSSAHVANLYKNVRTPITYGYYRTWVRVNSHTTHVYPVYTTAPSTIYWIRGNGNHTWGNTVATFSGSWTTGTWYFLEMVFDFNTDKYTVWIDYDKVADNISIPTSNTSMSGNLVVAPAGTSAQGDIQIDYNLLGFYE
;
A
#
# COMPACT_ATOMS: atom_id res chain seq x y z
N MET A 1 -28.75 -1.46 35.27
CA MET A 1 -29.60 -1.71 34.08
C MET A 1 -29.76 -0.40 33.31
N LYS A 2 -28.86 -0.08 32.38
CA LYS A 2 -29.00 1.06 31.47
C LYS A 2 -29.44 0.51 30.11
N ARG A 3 -30.66 0.88 29.69
CA ARG A 3 -31.22 0.52 28.39
C ARG A 3 -30.59 1.42 27.32
N SER A 4 -29.78 0.84 26.45
CA SER A 4 -29.27 1.51 25.24
C SER A 4 -30.37 1.57 24.19
N PHE A 5 -30.80 2.79 23.87
CA PHE A 5 -31.69 3.10 22.76
C PHE A 5 -30.87 2.97 21.45
N LYS A 6 -30.99 1.84 20.76
CA LYS A 6 -30.54 1.73 19.36
C LYS A 6 -31.59 2.44 18.49
N ILE A 7 -31.30 3.67 18.09
CA ILE A 7 -32.03 4.32 16.99
C ILE A 7 -31.54 3.62 15.72
N LEU A 8 -32.33 2.64 15.27
CA LEU A 8 -32.19 2.01 13.97
C LEU A 8 -32.64 3.04 12.93
N PHE A 9 -31.68 3.73 12.29
CA PHE A 9 -31.98 4.49 11.07
C PHE A 9 -32.23 3.47 9.96
N THR A 10 -33.47 2.98 9.86
CA THR A 10 -33.96 2.31 8.66
C THR A 10 -34.13 3.39 7.60
N GLY A 11 -33.03 3.76 6.95
CA GLY A 11 -33.08 4.49 5.69
C GLY A 11 -33.82 3.63 4.69
N ILE A 12 -35.11 3.89 4.51
CA ILE A 12 -35.88 3.37 3.39
C ILE A 12 -35.26 4.03 2.15
N LEU A 13 -34.30 3.34 1.54
CA LEU A 13 -33.90 3.58 0.16
C LEU A 13 -35.15 3.33 -0.68
N ILE A 14 -35.86 4.41 -0.98
CA ILE A 14 -36.86 4.43 -2.03
C ILE A 14 -36.07 4.23 -3.32
N PHE A 15 -35.84 2.97 -3.69
CA PHE A 15 -35.51 2.62 -5.07
C PHE A 15 -36.73 3.01 -5.88
N ALA A 16 -36.75 4.26 -6.37
CA ALA A 16 -37.57 4.58 -7.51
C ALA A 16 -37.22 3.53 -8.57
N ASN A 17 -38.21 2.72 -8.97
CA ASN A 17 -38.12 1.85 -10.14
C ASN A 17 -37.94 2.77 -11.35
N LEU A 18 -36.72 3.29 -11.53
CA LEU A 18 -36.34 3.98 -12.74
C LEU A 18 -36.49 2.94 -13.86
N PRO A 19 -37.22 3.26 -14.93
CA PRO A 19 -37.35 2.35 -16.05
C PRO A 19 -35.94 1.98 -16.53
N VAL A 20 -35.64 0.68 -16.50
CA VAL A 20 -34.42 0.15 -17.11
C VAL A 20 -34.62 0.29 -18.61
N PHE A 21 -34.13 1.40 -19.17
CA PHE A 21 -34.09 1.55 -20.62
C PHE A 21 -33.18 0.46 -21.17
N ALA A 22 -33.68 -0.31 -22.15
CA ALA A 22 -32.86 -1.28 -22.84
C ALA A 22 -31.71 -0.55 -23.53
N ALA A 23 -30.47 -0.96 -23.27
CA ALA A 23 -29.31 -0.35 -23.89
C ALA A 23 -29.37 -0.51 -25.42
N LYS A 24 -29.11 0.58 -26.14
CA LYS A 24 -29.00 0.54 -27.58
C LYS A 24 -27.73 -0.18 -27.99
N THR A 25 -27.85 -1.12 -28.91
CA THR A 25 -26.73 -1.96 -29.33
C THR A 25 -26.27 -1.61 -30.74
N TYR A 26 -24.96 -1.49 -30.91
CA TYR A 26 -24.30 -1.32 -32.20
C TYR A 26 -23.15 -2.31 -32.38
N TYR A 27 -22.69 -2.48 -33.62
CA TYR A 27 -21.61 -3.41 -33.97
C TYR A 27 -20.54 -2.74 -34.85
N VAL A 28 -19.27 -3.00 -34.54
CA VAL A 28 -18.10 -2.57 -35.31
C VAL A 28 -17.18 -3.73 -35.66
N ALA A 29 -16.47 -3.61 -36.78
CA ALA A 29 -15.54 -4.59 -37.31
C ALA A 29 -14.24 -3.92 -37.80
N PRO A 30 -13.14 -4.68 -37.97
CA PRO A 30 -11.87 -4.16 -38.50
C PRO A 30 -12.03 -3.56 -39.89
N GLN A 31 -13.00 -4.04 -40.66
CA GLN A 31 -13.44 -3.45 -41.91
C GLN A 31 -14.97 -3.43 -41.94
N LYS A 32 -15.53 -2.50 -42.71
CA LYS A 32 -16.99 -2.40 -42.91
C LYS A 32 -17.57 -3.74 -43.39
N GLN A 33 -18.60 -4.24 -42.69
CA GLN A 33 -19.36 -5.42 -43.09
C GLN A 33 -20.71 -5.01 -43.71
N GLY A 34 -21.17 -5.77 -44.71
CA GLY A 34 -22.48 -5.56 -45.34
C GLY A 34 -22.72 -4.10 -45.74
N ASN A 35 -23.84 -3.53 -45.27
CA ASN A 35 -24.17 -2.12 -45.53
C ASN A 35 -23.47 -1.13 -44.57
N GLY A 36 -22.87 -1.60 -43.46
CA GLY A 36 -22.24 -0.80 -42.41
C GLY A 36 -23.20 0.04 -41.56
N ASP A 37 -24.45 -0.37 -41.41
CA ASP A 37 -25.43 0.34 -40.58
C ASP A 37 -25.22 0.16 -39.07
N ALA A 38 -24.37 -0.78 -38.67
CA ALA A 38 -24.02 -1.16 -37.30
C ALA A 38 -25.16 -1.76 -36.47
N LEU A 39 -26.31 -2.11 -37.06
CA LEU A 39 -27.45 -2.63 -36.31
C LEU A 39 -27.38 -4.14 -36.05
N THR A 40 -26.54 -4.85 -36.81
CA THR A 40 -26.29 -6.28 -36.66
C THR A 40 -24.81 -6.58 -36.88
N PRO A 41 -24.28 -7.73 -36.39
CA PRO A 41 -22.91 -8.14 -36.67
C PRO A 41 -22.60 -8.22 -38.17
N ALA A 42 -23.52 -8.73 -38.98
CA ALA A 42 -23.36 -8.85 -40.44
C ALA A 42 -23.30 -7.50 -41.18
N ASN A 43 -23.78 -6.43 -40.54
CA ASN A 43 -23.76 -5.06 -41.04
C ASN A 43 -22.89 -4.14 -40.17
N ALA A 44 -21.90 -4.70 -39.45
CA ALA A 44 -21.02 -3.94 -38.57
C ALA A 44 -20.36 -2.76 -39.30
N ALA A 45 -20.33 -1.60 -38.65
CA ALA A 45 -19.60 -0.44 -39.17
C ALA A 45 -18.09 -0.66 -39.07
N PHE A 46 -17.33 0.09 -39.87
CA PHE A 46 -15.88 0.16 -39.69
C PHE A 46 -15.55 0.89 -38.38
N TYR A 47 -14.69 0.30 -37.53
CA TYR A 47 -14.38 0.84 -36.21
C TYR A 47 -13.69 2.21 -36.24
N LEU A 48 -13.07 2.62 -37.35
CA LEU A 48 -12.46 3.95 -37.51
C LEU A 48 -13.38 4.97 -38.21
N SER A 49 -14.67 4.66 -38.35
CA SER A 49 -15.64 5.58 -38.97
C SER A 49 -16.09 6.69 -38.00
N PHE A 50 -15.21 7.65 -37.70
CA PHE A 50 -15.48 8.72 -36.73
C PHE A 50 -16.70 9.59 -37.08
N THR A 51 -16.74 10.16 -38.28
CA THR A 51 -17.86 11.06 -38.68
C THR A 51 -19.18 10.30 -38.79
N GLY A 52 -19.18 9.12 -39.40
CA GLY A 52 -20.41 8.39 -39.71
C GLY A 52 -20.97 7.54 -38.58
N PHE A 53 -20.11 6.94 -37.74
CA PHE A 53 -20.52 5.98 -36.72
C PHE A 53 -20.40 6.59 -35.32
N TRP A 54 -19.18 6.96 -34.89
CA TRP A 54 -18.97 7.45 -33.52
C TRP A 54 -19.70 8.78 -33.26
N ASN A 55 -19.45 9.80 -34.09
CA ASN A 55 -20.08 11.12 -33.97
C ASN A 55 -21.50 11.15 -34.55
N GLY A 56 -21.77 10.32 -35.57
CA GLY A 56 -23.06 10.31 -36.27
C GLY A 56 -24.15 9.46 -35.61
N LYS A 57 -23.78 8.44 -34.81
CA LYS A 57 -24.74 7.48 -34.23
C LYS A 57 -24.55 7.28 -32.73
N VAL A 58 -23.34 6.95 -32.28
CA VAL A 58 -23.08 6.58 -30.88
C VAL A 58 -23.25 7.78 -29.94
N LYS A 59 -22.54 8.89 -30.19
CA LYS A 59 -22.65 10.10 -29.35
C LYS A 59 -24.09 10.64 -29.27
N PRO A 60 -24.86 10.79 -30.37
CA PRO A 60 -26.26 11.20 -30.28
C PRO A 60 -27.15 10.23 -29.51
N ALA A 61 -26.91 8.91 -29.61
CA ALA A 61 -27.68 7.92 -28.86
C ALA A 61 -27.44 8.01 -27.35
N LEU A 62 -26.18 8.21 -26.93
CA LEU A 62 -25.79 8.39 -25.52
C LEU A 62 -26.44 9.60 -24.84
N ASN A 63 -27.01 10.56 -25.59
CA ASN A 63 -27.78 11.64 -24.99
C ASN A 63 -29.15 11.20 -24.47
N ASN A 64 -29.65 10.04 -24.90
CA ASN A 64 -31.02 9.59 -24.62
C ASN A 64 -31.09 8.26 -23.88
N GLU A 65 -30.12 7.38 -24.08
CA GLU A 65 -30.15 6.00 -23.57
C GLU A 65 -28.71 5.43 -23.43
N PRO A 66 -28.49 4.42 -22.57
CA PRO A 66 -27.23 3.69 -22.54
C PRO A 66 -26.91 3.04 -23.90
N VAL A 67 -25.62 2.95 -24.26
CA VAL A 67 -25.17 2.39 -25.53
C VAL A 67 -24.11 1.31 -25.31
N THR A 68 -24.26 0.18 -25.99
CA THR A 68 -23.23 -0.86 -26.09
C THR A 68 -22.77 -0.99 -27.54
N VAL A 69 -21.46 -0.96 -27.75
CA VAL A 69 -20.83 -1.21 -29.05
C VAL A 69 -20.04 -2.51 -28.97
N TRP A 70 -20.49 -3.51 -29.72
CA TRP A 70 -19.83 -4.79 -29.84
C TRP A 70 -18.78 -4.77 -30.95
N PHE A 71 -17.60 -5.25 -30.64
CA PHE A 71 -16.55 -5.56 -31.60
C PHE A 71 -16.76 -7.00 -32.07
N VAL A 72 -16.94 -7.18 -33.38
CA VAL A 72 -17.27 -8.47 -33.99
C VAL A 72 -16.03 -9.35 -34.12
N GLU A 73 -16.09 -10.55 -33.55
CA GLU A 73 -15.01 -11.55 -33.59
C GLU A 73 -14.87 -12.26 -34.95
N GLY A 74 -13.74 -12.94 -35.14
CA GLY A 74 -13.49 -13.80 -36.31
C GLY A 74 -13.27 -13.05 -37.63
N LEU A 75 -13.16 -11.72 -37.57
CA LEU A 75 -12.95 -10.85 -38.73
C LEU A 75 -11.50 -10.33 -38.86
N GLY A 76 -10.58 -10.92 -38.10
CA GLY A 76 -9.17 -10.51 -38.01
C GLY A 76 -8.93 -9.43 -36.95
N ASP A 77 -7.67 -8.99 -36.87
CA ASP A 77 -7.21 -8.04 -35.85
C ASP A 77 -7.66 -6.61 -36.16
N TYR A 78 -7.92 -5.84 -35.11
CA TYR A 78 -8.15 -4.40 -35.15
C TYR A 78 -6.82 -3.66 -35.19
N SER A 79 -6.15 -3.78 -36.35
CA SER A 79 -4.73 -3.45 -36.54
C SER A 79 -4.45 -2.28 -37.47
N THR A 80 -5.50 -1.69 -38.06
CA THR A 80 -5.34 -0.70 -39.14
C THR A 80 -4.84 0.65 -38.62
N ASP A 81 -5.42 1.13 -37.53
CA ASP A 81 -5.09 2.39 -36.88
C ASP A 81 -5.63 2.40 -35.43
N ARG A 82 -5.24 3.40 -34.65
CA ARG A 82 -5.72 3.62 -33.29
C ARG A 82 -7.19 4.07 -33.26
N LEU A 83 -7.89 3.64 -32.21
CA LEU A 83 -9.24 4.11 -31.92
C LEU A 83 -9.19 5.30 -30.96
N ASN A 84 -9.35 6.52 -31.49
CA ASN A 84 -9.36 7.74 -30.68
C ASN A 84 -10.78 8.24 -30.39
N LEU A 85 -11.25 8.09 -29.15
CA LEU A 85 -12.58 8.47 -28.71
C LEU A 85 -12.53 9.66 -27.76
N SER A 86 -12.30 10.85 -28.31
CA SER A 86 -12.31 12.10 -27.56
C SER A 86 -13.73 12.58 -27.23
N GLY A 87 -13.98 12.98 -25.97
CA GLY A 87 -15.25 13.56 -25.52
C GLY A 87 -16.44 12.62 -25.74
N ILE A 88 -16.24 11.31 -25.53
CA ILE A 88 -17.30 10.30 -25.66
C ILE A 88 -17.87 9.96 -24.29
N GLY A 89 -19.14 9.55 -24.26
CA GLY A 89 -19.82 9.17 -23.03
C GLY A 89 -20.90 10.17 -22.61
N ASN A 90 -21.52 9.89 -21.46
CA ASN A 90 -22.57 10.73 -20.90
C ASN A 90 -22.70 10.45 -19.39
N ALA A 91 -22.86 11.50 -18.57
CA ALA A 91 -22.94 11.35 -17.11
C ALA A 91 -24.14 10.50 -16.64
N ALA A 92 -25.24 10.45 -17.41
CA ALA A 92 -26.46 9.71 -17.07
C ALA A 92 -26.58 8.35 -17.78
N ASN A 93 -25.99 8.22 -18.98
CA ASN A 93 -26.13 7.04 -19.83
C ASN A 93 -24.78 6.34 -19.99
N LEU A 94 -24.71 5.08 -19.54
CA LEU A 94 -23.50 4.27 -19.64
C LEU A 94 -23.15 3.97 -21.10
N PHE A 95 -21.86 4.12 -21.43
CA PHE A 95 -21.30 3.67 -22.69
C PHE A 95 -20.45 2.42 -22.47
N THR A 96 -20.68 1.35 -23.23
CA THR A 96 -19.90 0.10 -23.13
C THR A 96 -19.25 -0.23 -24.47
N LEU A 97 -17.92 -0.34 -24.49
CA LEU A 97 -17.12 -0.96 -25.54
C LEU A 97 -16.92 -2.43 -25.17
N LYS A 98 -17.35 -3.36 -26.02
CA LYS A 98 -17.43 -4.78 -25.64
C LYS A 98 -16.89 -5.73 -26.71
N GLY A 99 -16.00 -6.65 -26.34
CA GLY A 99 -15.66 -7.84 -27.14
C GLY A 99 -16.42 -9.08 -26.67
N GLN A 100 -15.94 -10.30 -26.98
CA GLN A 100 -16.47 -11.52 -26.36
C GLN A 100 -15.39 -12.24 -25.53
N LYS A 101 -15.87 -12.87 -24.47
CA LYS A 101 -15.09 -13.36 -23.33
C LYS A 101 -14.20 -14.59 -23.61
N ASN A 102 -14.29 -15.23 -24.77
CA ASN A 102 -13.71 -16.56 -25.01
C ASN A 102 -12.53 -16.54 -26.00
N GLY A 103 -11.29 -16.52 -25.48
CA GLY A 103 -10.07 -17.14 -26.05
C GLY A 103 -9.53 -16.67 -27.42
N ASP A 104 -10.39 -16.45 -28.40
CA ASP A 104 -10.08 -15.98 -29.75
C ASP A 104 -10.58 -14.54 -29.96
N GLY A 105 -10.62 -13.76 -28.87
CA GLY A 105 -11.36 -12.52 -28.75
C GLY A 105 -10.90 -11.38 -29.67
N VAL A 106 -11.46 -10.20 -29.46
CA VAL A 106 -11.13 -8.99 -30.24
C VAL A 106 -9.73 -8.50 -29.89
N TRP A 107 -8.76 -8.70 -30.80
CA TRP A 107 -7.38 -8.26 -30.62
C TRP A 107 -7.12 -6.91 -31.31
N PHE A 108 -6.67 -5.94 -30.53
CA PHE A 108 -6.01 -4.74 -31.02
C PHE A 108 -4.52 -4.99 -31.11
N ASN A 109 -3.97 -4.77 -32.31
CA ASN A 109 -2.57 -5.00 -32.62
C ASN A 109 -2.16 -4.07 -33.76
N LEU A 110 -1.81 -2.83 -33.46
CA LEU A 110 -1.50 -1.82 -34.46
C LEU A 110 -0.25 -2.20 -35.24
N ALA A 111 -0.27 -2.20 -36.57
CA ALA A 111 0.90 -2.60 -37.36
C ALA A 111 1.89 -1.46 -37.70
N ASN A 112 1.73 -0.26 -37.12
CA ASN A 112 2.50 0.93 -37.49
C ASN A 112 3.45 1.40 -36.35
N ASP A 113 4.56 2.03 -36.73
CA ASP A 113 5.64 2.49 -35.81
C ASP A 113 5.29 3.81 -35.08
N GLU A 114 4.02 4.05 -34.73
CA GLU A 114 3.61 5.29 -34.06
C GLU A 114 3.62 5.15 -32.52
N ASN A 115 4.22 6.13 -31.83
CA ASN A 115 4.21 6.25 -30.37
C ASN A 115 2.85 6.80 -29.91
N GLU A 116 1.80 5.99 -30.01
CA GLU A 116 0.44 6.38 -29.64
C GLU A 116 -0.34 5.18 -29.06
N PRO A 117 -1.36 5.43 -28.21
CA PRO A 117 -2.19 4.36 -27.65
C PRO A 117 -3.07 3.67 -28.71
N LEU A 118 -3.26 2.35 -28.58
CA LEU A 118 -4.19 1.56 -29.42
C LEU A 118 -5.64 2.04 -29.27
N LEU A 119 -6.05 2.35 -28.04
CA LEU A 119 -7.33 2.94 -27.67
C LEU A 119 -7.09 4.19 -26.82
N ASN A 120 -7.51 5.35 -27.33
CA ASN A 120 -7.46 6.60 -26.57
C ASN A 120 -8.86 7.01 -26.10
N LEU A 121 -9.05 7.17 -24.80
CA LEU A 121 -10.25 7.70 -24.16
C LEU A 121 -9.95 9.07 -23.53
N TYR A 122 -9.80 10.09 -24.38
CA TYR A 122 -9.54 11.46 -23.95
C TYR A 122 -10.85 12.17 -23.54
N ASP A 123 -10.89 12.75 -22.34
CA ASP A 123 -12.07 13.48 -21.81
C ASP A 123 -13.35 12.61 -21.89
N ALA A 124 -13.21 11.31 -21.68
CA ALA A 124 -14.31 10.35 -21.71
C ALA A 124 -15.01 10.26 -20.36
N ILE A 125 -16.32 9.98 -20.35
CA ILE A 125 -17.10 9.85 -19.12
C ILE A 125 -18.05 8.66 -19.11
N ASN A 126 -18.10 7.92 -17.98
CA ASN A 126 -19.06 6.85 -17.76
C ASN A 126 -18.97 5.75 -18.83
N VAL A 127 -17.75 5.22 -19.00
CA VAL A 127 -17.40 4.24 -20.04
C VAL A 127 -16.93 2.94 -19.40
N ILE A 128 -17.42 1.81 -19.92
CA ILE A 128 -16.86 0.48 -19.63
C ILE A 128 -16.16 -0.04 -20.88
N VAL A 129 -14.91 -0.48 -20.74
CA VAL A 129 -14.18 -1.29 -21.72
C VAL A 129 -14.16 -2.72 -21.18
N GLN A 130 -14.76 -3.65 -21.91
CA GLN A 130 -14.97 -5.01 -21.42
C GLN A 130 -14.65 -6.07 -22.47
N ASP A 131 -13.99 -7.15 -22.06
CA ASP A 131 -13.71 -8.32 -22.90
C ASP A 131 -12.94 -7.95 -24.20
N LEU A 132 -12.07 -6.92 -24.17
CA LEU A 132 -11.18 -6.54 -25.28
C LEU A 132 -9.75 -6.97 -24.99
N ASN A 133 -9.01 -7.35 -26.03
CA ASN A 133 -7.64 -7.82 -25.91
C ASN A 133 -6.67 -6.93 -26.70
N PHE A 134 -5.46 -6.77 -26.17
CA PHE A 134 -4.41 -5.93 -26.71
C PHE A 134 -3.11 -6.74 -26.76
N THR A 135 -2.43 -6.74 -27.90
CA THR A 135 -1.21 -7.52 -28.11
C THR A 135 -0.31 -6.90 -29.15
N GLY A 136 0.89 -7.47 -29.28
CA GLY A 136 1.79 -7.24 -30.38
C GLY A 136 3.00 -6.41 -29.99
N ASP A 137 4.15 -6.84 -30.51
CA ASP A 137 5.43 -6.13 -30.44
C ASP A 137 5.42 -4.79 -31.19
N THR A 138 4.33 -4.44 -31.86
CA THR A 138 4.16 -3.16 -32.55
C THR A 138 3.43 -2.13 -31.69
N CYS A 139 2.94 -2.49 -30.50
CA CYS A 139 2.57 -1.50 -29.50
C CYS A 139 3.83 -0.90 -28.90
N LEU A 140 4.19 0.31 -29.35
CA LEU A 140 5.44 0.97 -28.96
C LEU A 140 5.30 1.82 -27.69
N GLU A 141 4.10 2.29 -27.35
CA GLU A 141 3.90 3.22 -26.23
C GLU A 141 3.01 2.62 -25.14
N MET A 142 1.70 2.48 -25.43
CA MET A 142 0.71 1.88 -24.54
C MET A 142 -0.52 1.31 -25.27
N ALA A 143 -1.32 0.45 -24.61
CA ALA A 143 -2.55 -0.06 -25.20
C ALA A 143 -3.73 0.90 -24.99
N ILE A 144 -3.97 1.34 -23.75
CA ILE A 144 -5.08 2.24 -23.42
C ILE A 144 -4.52 3.51 -22.77
N SER A 145 -4.96 4.67 -23.25
CA SER A 145 -4.77 5.95 -22.55
C SER A 145 -6.10 6.50 -22.02
N LEU A 146 -6.11 6.90 -20.76
CA LEU A 146 -7.21 7.54 -20.04
C LEU A 146 -6.78 8.96 -19.60
N ASP A 147 -6.84 9.90 -20.54
CA ASP A 147 -6.49 11.31 -20.32
C ASP A 147 -7.73 12.12 -19.92
N TYR A 148 -7.69 12.82 -18.78
CA TYR A 148 -8.83 13.62 -18.27
C TYR A 148 -10.14 12.83 -18.14
N ALA A 149 -10.08 11.49 -18.11
CA ALA A 149 -11.26 10.64 -18.13
C ALA A 149 -11.91 10.51 -16.75
N ASN A 150 -13.22 10.31 -16.70
CA ASN A 150 -13.94 10.19 -15.44
C ASN A 150 -14.96 9.04 -15.42
N ASN A 151 -14.99 8.27 -14.34
CA ASN A 151 -15.91 7.13 -14.18
C ASN A 151 -15.72 6.11 -15.32
N ILE A 152 -14.52 5.54 -15.40
CA ILE A 152 -14.14 4.55 -16.42
C ILE A 152 -13.89 3.22 -15.74
N GLU A 153 -14.37 2.13 -16.33
CA GLU A 153 -14.05 0.77 -15.91
C GLU A 153 -13.41 -0.01 -17.06
N ILE A 154 -12.28 -0.64 -16.80
CA ILE A 154 -11.61 -1.59 -17.69
C ILE A 154 -11.73 -2.96 -17.02
N ASP A 155 -12.60 -3.82 -17.56
CA ASP A 155 -12.98 -5.10 -16.95
C ASP A 155 -12.70 -6.29 -17.88
N SER A 156 -12.14 -7.37 -17.33
CA SER A 156 -11.99 -8.65 -18.02
C SER A 156 -11.27 -8.54 -19.37
N CYS A 157 -10.33 -7.61 -19.50
CA CYS A 157 -9.50 -7.40 -20.69
C CYS A 157 -8.15 -8.14 -20.57
N CYS A 158 -7.51 -8.38 -21.71
CA CYS A 158 -6.20 -9.04 -21.78
C CYS A 158 -5.16 -8.12 -22.44
N PHE A 159 -3.99 -7.99 -21.82
CA PHE A 159 -2.81 -7.27 -22.31
C PHE A 159 -1.66 -8.26 -22.34
N ASP A 160 -1.35 -8.84 -23.50
CA ASP A 160 -0.36 -9.93 -23.62
C ASP A 160 0.61 -9.71 -24.77
N GLU A 161 1.88 -10.07 -24.56
CA GLU A 161 2.94 -9.99 -25.56
C GLU A 161 3.12 -8.57 -26.15
N MET A 162 3.13 -7.57 -25.27
CA MET A 162 3.39 -6.17 -25.61
C MET A 162 4.85 -5.80 -25.31
N ARG A 163 5.80 -6.58 -25.84
CA ARG A 163 7.20 -6.54 -25.39
C ARG A 163 7.97 -5.30 -25.80
N ASN A 164 7.43 -4.52 -26.73
CA ASN A 164 8.05 -3.27 -27.16
C ASN A 164 7.39 -2.03 -26.57
N ALA A 165 6.35 -2.18 -25.73
CA ALA A 165 5.75 -1.05 -25.06
C ALA A 165 6.81 -0.31 -24.24
N GLU A 166 6.95 1.00 -24.45
CA GLU A 166 7.93 1.82 -23.75
C GLU A 166 7.45 2.25 -22.37
N TYR A 167 6.13 2.42 -22.19
CA TYR A 167 5.59 3.03 -20.98
C TYR A 167 4.66 2.14 -20.17
N CYS A 168 3.55 1.66 -20.72
CA CYS A 168 2.65 0.79 -19.95
C CYS A 168 1.60 0.09 -20.81
N ALA A 169 0.84 -0.84 -20.24
CA ALA A 169 -0.37 -1.34 -20.89
C ALA A 169 -1.52 -0.31 -20.80
N ILE A 170 -1.74 0.23 -19.60
CA ILE A 170 -2.77 1.24 -19.33
C ILE A 170 -2.12 2.47 -18.72
N TRP A 171 -2.36 3.61 -19.35
CA TRP A 171 -1.94 4.93 -18.89
C TRP A 171 -3.14 5.71 -18.35
N ILE A 172 -3.05 6.19 -17.11
CA ILE A 172 -4.07 7.01 -16.44
C ILE A 172 -3.43 8.32 -16.05
N CYS A 173 -3.85 9.45 -16.61
CA CYS A 173 -3.22 10.71 -16.21
C CYS A 173 -4.09 11.97 -16.33
N HIS A 174 -3.44 13.10 -16.01
CA HIS A 174 -3.98 14.45 -16.15
C HIS A 174 -5.31 14.64 -15.42
N GLY A 175 -5.40 14.23 -14.16
CA GLY A 175 -6.59 14.43 -13.34
C GLY A 175 -7.73 13.44 -13.61
N ALA A 176 -7.48 12.34 -14.32
CA ALA A 176 -8.45 11.26 -14.44
C ALA A 176 -8.98 10.81 -13.07
N ASN A 177 -10.27 10.46 -12.99
CA ASN A 177 -10.97 10.28 -11.70
C ASN A 177 -11.97 9.12 -11.74
N ASN A 178 -12.13 8.41 -10.62
CA ASN A 178 -13.05 7.27 -10.50
C ASN A 178 -12.77 6.21 -11.56
N ILE A 179 -11.56 5.68 -11.58
CA ILE A 179 -11.13 4.68 -12.56
C ILE A 179 -11.06 3.31 -11.89
N LYS A 180 -11.62 2.30 -12.54
CA LYS A 180 -11.61 0.91 -12.08
C LYS A 180 -10.93 0.02 -13.08
N ILE A 181 -9.96 -0.75 -12.64
CA ILE A 181 -9.22 -1.75 -13.41
C ILE A 181 -9.48 -3.09 -12.73
N THR A 182 -10.37 -3.90 -13.31
CA THR A 182 -10.93 -5.09 -12.66
C THR A 182 -10.76 -6.36 -13.49
N ASN A 183 -10.38 -7.47 -12.85
CA ASN A 183 -10.34 -8.81 -13.47
C ASN A 183 -9.53 -8.92 -14.78
N ASN A 184 -8.54 -8.04 -14.99
CA ASN A 184 -7.73 -8.04 -16.20
C ASN A 184 -6.51 -8.97 -16.08
N TRP A 185 -5.98 -9.37 -17.24
CA TRP A 185 -4.75 -10.13 -17.37
C TRP A 185 -3.67 -9.28 -18.05
N PHE A 186 -2.52 -9.09 -17.39
CA PHE A 186 -1.35 -8.41 -17.92
C PHE A 186 -0.19 -9.41 -17.98
N SER A 187 0.44 -9.59 -19.14
CA SER A 187 1.50 -10.58 -19.34
C SER A 187 2.56 -10.16 -20.35
N ARG A 188 3.85 -10.25 -19.98
CA ARG A 188 4.98 -9.99 -20.88
C ARG A 188 4.87 -8.62 -21.55
N ILE A 189 4.82 -7.61 -20.69
CA ILE A 189 4.66 -6.22 -21.10
C ILE A 189 5.98 -5.51 -20.89
N GLY A 190 6.39 -4.80 -21.93
CA GLY A 190 7.41 -3.78 -21.82
C GLY A 190 8.77 -4.17 -22.34
N LYS A 191 9.43 -3.15 -22.90
CA LYS A 191 10.77 -3.23 -23.53
C LYS A 191 11.91 -3.18 -22.54
N ASP A 192 11.73 -2.39 -21.48
CA ASP A 192 12.73 -2.14 -20.45
C ASP A 192 12.06 -1.75 -19.12
N TYR A 193 12.85 -1.36 -18.12
CA TYR A 193 12.37 -1.01 -16.78
C TYR A 193 11.31 0.10 -16.75
N ARG A 194 11.24 0.95 -17.78
CA ARG A 194 10.29 2.08 -17.84
C ARG A 194 8.88 1.66 -18.26
N ALA A 195 8.71 0.38 -18.60
CA ALA A 195 7.47 -0.15 -19.12
C ALA A 195 6.71 -0.98 -18.08
N HIS A 196 5.47 -0.58 -17.81
CA HIS A 196 4.68 -1.01 -16.67
C HIS A 196 3.40 -1.75 -17.07
N GLY A 197 2.71 -2.40 -16.14
CA GLY A 197 1.36 -2.90 -16.38
C GLY A 197 0.37 -1.72 -16.41
N LEU A 198 0.38 -0.96 -15.33
CA LEU A 198 -0.45 0.22 -15.11
C LEU A 198 0.42 1.41 -14.71
N TYR A 199 0.18 2.59 -15.30
CA TYR A 199 0.88 3.82 -14.95
C TYR A 199 -0.10 4.96 -14.69
N CYS A 200 -0.16 5.41 -13.44
CA CYS A 200 -1.01 6.51 -12.98
C CYS A 200 -0.18 7.75 -12.71
N ARG A 201 -0.51 8.91 -13.30
CA ARG A 201 0.27 10.16 -13.12
C ARG A 201 -0.58 11.42 -13.03
N ALA A 202 -0.10 12.41 -12.26
CA ALA A 202 -0.52 13.81 -12.30
C ALA A 202 -1.97 14.02 -11.84
N ASN A 203 -2.14 14.04 -10.51
CA ASN A 203 -3.35 14.47 -9.83
C ASN A 203 -4.60 13.59 -10.09
N CYS A 204 -4.45 12.32 -10.46
CA CYS A 204 -5.58 11.40 -10.57
C CYS A 204 -6.13 11.02 -9.19
N ASN A 205 -7.41 10.67 -9.11
CA ASN A 205 -8.06 10.34 -7.83
C ASN A 205 -9.03 9.16 -7.96
N ASN A 206 -9.27 8.48 -6.83
CA ASN A 206 -10.26 7.39 -6.73
C ASN A 206 -9.98 6.28 -7.76
N ILE A 207 -8.79 5.70 -7.69
CA ILE A 207 -8.33 4.66 -8.60
C ILE A 207 -8.45 3.31 -7.88
N GLU A 208 -9.11 2.34 -8.51
CA GLU A 208 -9.29 0.99 -7.98
C GLU A 208 -8.67 -0.03 -8.94
N VAL A 209 -7.76 -0.86 -8.43
CA VAL A 209 -7.09 -1.94 -9.15
C VAL A 209 -7.38 -3.23 -8.39
N THR A 210 -8.37 -4.00 -8.86
CA THR A 210 -8.89 -5.14 -8.08
C THR A 210 -9.02 -6.42 -8.90
N GLY A 211 -8.56 -7.55 -8.35
CA GLY A 211 -8.80 -8.87 -8.95
C GLY A 211 -8.01 -9.13 -10.25
N ASN A 212 -6.98 -8.33 -10.55
CA ASN A 212 -6.19 -8.49 -11.76
C ASN A 212 -5.06 -9.52 -11.55
N THR A 213 -4.56 -10.06 -12.65
CA THR A 213 -3.29 -10.79 -12.65
C THR A 213 -2.27 -10.06 -13.49
N PHE A 214 -1.13 -9.77 -12.91
CA PHE A 214 0.02 -9.19 -13.56
C PHE A 214 1.15 -10.21 -13.54
N LYS A 215 1.69 -10.52 -14.72
CA LYS A 215 2.74 -11.50 -14.91
C LYS A 215 3.86 -10.97 -15.79
N ASP A 216 5.09 -11.11 -15.35
CA ASP A 216 6.26 -10.81 -16.20
C ASP A 216 6.18 -9.41 -16.85
N ILE A 217 6.12 -8.38 -16.02
CA ILE A 217 6.22 -6.98 -16.46
C ILE A 217 7.69 -6.56 -16.34
N SER A 218 8.24 -5.87 -17.35
CA SER A 218 9.67 -5.50 -17.36
C SER A 218 10.02 -4.44 -16.32
N GLY A 219 9.09 -3.51 -16.09
CA GLY A 219 9.10 -2.55 -15.00
C GLY A 219 8.16 -2.96 -13.85
N ALA A 220 7.83 -1.99 -13.02
CA ALA A 220 6.86 -2.12 -11.95
C ALA A 220 5.49 -2.41 -12.53
N TYR A 221 4.75 -3.24 -11.82
CA TYR A 221 3.51 -3.81 -12.32
C TYR A 221 2.42 -2.74 -12.24
N VAL A 222 2.44 -1.94 -11.16
CA VAL A 222 1.62 -0.74 -10.99
C VAL A 222 2.51 0.41 -10.54
N VAL A 223 2.48 1.53 -11.27
CA VAL A 223 3.17 2.77 -10.94
C VAL A 223 2.19 3.87 -10.61
N ILE A 224 2.45 4.56 -9.50
CA ILE A 224 1.67 5.68 -8.98
C ILE A 224 2.60 6.88 -8.87
N ARG A 225 2.31 7.97 -9.58
CA ARG A 225 3.21 9.11 -9.66
C ARG A 225 2.51 10.45 -9.51
N ASN A 226 3.09 11.35 -8.73
CA ASN A 226 2.69 12.76 -8.62
C ASN A 226 1.21 12.97 -8.19
N ASN A 227 1.02 13.05 -6.88
CA ASN A 227 -0.20 13.46 -6.19
C ASN A 227 -1.46 12.63 -6.55
N ILE A 228 -1.34 11.31 -6.56
CA ILE A 228 -2.49 10.42 -6.76
C ILE A 228 -3.15 10.17 -5.40
N ASN A 229 -4.47 10.38 -5.26
CA ASN A 229 -5.14 10.17 -3.96
C ASN A 229 -6.27 9.13 -4.04
N ASN A 230 -6.58 8.51 -2.90
CA ASN A 230 -7.66 7.50 -2.77
C ASN A 230 -7.44 6.31 -3.72
N LEU A 231 -6.28 5.68 -3.62
CA LEU A 231 -5.93 4.51 -4.41
C LEU A 231 -6.28 3.23 -3.64
N THR A 232 -6.90 2.27 -4.32
CA THR A 232 -7.08 0.90 -3.82
C THR A 232 -6.43 -0.09 -4.77
N ILE A 233 -5.53 -0.94 -4.26
CA ILE A 233 -4.94 -2.08 -4.95
C ILE A 233 -5.27 -3.32 -4.12
N SER A 234 -6.25 -4.13 -4.55
CA SER A 234 -6.69 -5.26 -3.73
C SER A 234 -6.93 -6.56 -4.49
N ASN A 235 -6.73 -7.70 -3.83
CA ASN A 235 -7.03 -9.02 -4.41
C ASN A 235 -6.33 -9.28 -5.76
N ASN A 236 -5.18 -8.66 -6.02
CA ASN A 236 -4.43 -8.88 -7.26
C ASN A 236 -3.38 -9.97 -7.09
N GLN A 237 -3.06 -10.64 -8.20
CA GLN A 237 -1.95 -11.57 -8.32
C GLN A 237 -0.79 -10.86 -9.04
N PHE A 238 0.35 -10.78 -8.38
CA PHE A 238 1.60 -10.28 -8.95
C PHE A 238 2.59 -11.44 -9.06
N GLU A 239 2.94 -11.85 -10.27
CA GLU A 239 3.82 -12.99 -10.53
C GLU A 239 5.00 -12.58 -11.40
N SER A 240 6.22 -12.82 -10.93
CA SER A 240 7.41 -12.69 -11.79
C SER A 240 8.08 -14.03 -11.90
N THR A 241 8.42 -14.44 -13.12
CA THR A 241 9.24 -15.64 -13.35
C THR A 241 10.72 -15.41 -13.04
N GLY A 242 11.12 -14.18 -12.73
CA GLY A 242 12.52 -13.78 -12.57
C GLY A 242 13.36 -13.85 -13.85
N THR A 243 12.73 -14.22 -14.98
CA THR A 243 13.38 -14.38 -16.29
C THR A 243 12.98 -13.32 -17.32
N TYR A 244 11.89 -12.59 -17.05
CA TYR A 244 11.46 -11.48 -17.87
C TYR A 244 12.22 -10.21 -17.45
N TYR A 245 13.47 -10.13 -17.89
CA TYR A 245 14.39 -9.03 -17.63
C TYR A 245 14.83 -8.39 -18.93
N TRP A 246 15.32 -7.17 -18.82
CA TRP A 246 15.92 -6.44 -19.92
C TRP A 246 17.42 -6.26 -19.65
N ILE A 247 18.18 -5.88 -20.67
CA ILE A 247 19.63 -5.71 -20.59
C ILE A 247 19.99 -4.24 -20.79
N GLU A 248 20.56 -3.59 -19.77
CA GLU A 248 21.20 -2.27 -19.90
C GLU A 248 22.67 -2.34 -19.61
N ASN A 249 23.46 -1.79 -20.53
CA ASN A 249 24.91 -1.70 -20.38
C ASN A 249 25.56 -3.06 -20.04
N GLY A 250 25.01 -4.15 -20.60
CA GLY A 250 25.46 -5.52 -20.36
C GLY A 250 25.08 -6.10 -18.99
N ARG A 251 24.26 -5.40 -18.20
CA ARG A 251 23.69 -5.89 -16.94
C ARG A 251 22.23 -6.26 -17.16
N THR A 252 21.87 -7.46 -16.72
CA THR A 252 20.47 -7.85 -16.58
C THR A 252 19.85 -6.99 -15.47
N ARG A 253 18.80 -6.25 -15.81
CA ARG A 253 17.99 -5.48 -14.86
C ARG A 253 16.52 -5.86 -15.05
N GLY A 254 15.78 -5.88 -13.96
CA GLY A 254 14.32 -5.75 -13.93
C GLY A 254 14.02 -4.55 -13.02
N GLU A 255 12.78 -4.06 -12.98
CA GLU A 255 12.42 -3.25 -11.81
C GLU A 255 12.24 -4.14 -10.59
N ASP A 256 12.87 -3.69 -9.50
CA ASP A 256 12.96 -4.40 -8.24
C ASP A 256 11.64 -4.29 -7.44
N THR A 257 10.54 -3.73 -7.98
CA THR A 257 9.33 -3.41 -7.19
C THR A 257 8.03 -3.70 -7.95
N TYR A 258 7.08 -4.42 -7.35
CA TYR A 258 5.77 -4.67 -7.99
C TYR A 258 4.85 -3.44 -8.00
N VAL A 259 4.65 -2.80 -6.84
CA VAL A 259 3.86 -1.56 -6.71
C VAL A 259 4.79 -0.41 -6.35
N ALA A 260 5.05 0.48 -7.31
CA ALA A 260 5.94 1.61 -7.14
C ALA A 260 5.16 2.92 -6.99
N ILE A 261 5.35 3.61 -5.88
CA ILE A 261 4.82 4.94 -5.61
C ILE A 261 5.98 5.91 -5.75
N THR A 262 6.05 6.62 -6.87
CA THR A 262 7.25 7.32 -7.30
C THR A 262 7.03 8.81 -7.50
N ILE A 263 8.12 9.56 -7.34
CA ILE A 263 8.23 10.96 -7.73
C ILE A 263 9.52 11.14 -8.52
N HIS A 264 9.41 11.79 -9.67
CA HIS A 264 10.49 12.01 -10.63
C HIS A 264 10.70 13.53 -10.82
N ASN A 265 11.31 14.18 -9.84
CA ASN A 265 11.68 15.59 -9.91
C ASN A 265 12.99 15.78 -10.70
N MET A 266 13.12 15.15 -11.88
CA MET A 266 14.42 15.04 -12.56
C MET A 266 14.74 16.14 -13.55
N ASN A 267 13.77 16.84 -14.16
CA ASN A 267 14.09 17.73 -15.30
C ASN A 267 13.04 18.78 -15.71
N ASP A 268 11.99 19.05 -14.92
CA ASP A 268 11.01 20.08 -15.31
C ASP A 268 11.11 21.30 -14.43
N SER A 269 10.75 22.45 -14.99
CA SER A 269 10.70 23.74 -14.30
C SER A 269 10.19 23.62 -12.86
N LEU A 270 10.64 24.49 -11.95
CA LEU A 270 10.19 24.60 -10.54
C LEU A 270 8.65 24.67 -10.33
N LEU A 271 7.86 24.61 -11.41
CA LEU A 271 6.42 24.71 -11.47
C LEU A 271 5.69 23.37 -11.28
N ASP A 272 6.34 22.22 -11.48
CA ASP A 272 5.73 20.88 -11.33
C ASP A 272 6.41 20.06 -10.24
N ALA A 273 6.39 20.58 -9.01
CA ALA A 273 6.83 19.86 -7.82
C ALA A 273 6.02 18.56 -7.65
N GLU A 274 6.63 17.40 -7.94
CA GLU A 274 5.95 16.13 -7.72
C GLU A 274 5.95 15.80 -6.22
N VAL A 275 4.76 15.49 -5.71
CA VAL A 275 4.56 15.07 -4.32
C VAL A 275 3.93 13.69 -4.27
N PHE A 276 4.12 12.97 -3.18
CA PHE A 276 3.31 11.79 -2.91
C PHE A 276 1.86 12.22 -2.66
N GLY A 277 0.91 11.40 -3.08
CA GLY A 277 -0.47 11.55 -2.64
C GLY A 277 -0.77 10.75 -1.37
N ASP A 278 -2.05 10.61 -1.07
CA ASP A 278 -2.55 10.14 0.21
C ASP A 278 -3.71 9.14 0.08
N ASN A 279 -4.05 8.47 1.20
CA ASN A 279 -5.15 7.51 1.32
C ASN A 279 -5.00 6.28 0.40
N TYR A 280 -3.93 5.51 0.62
CA TYR A 280 -3.65 4.28 -0.13
C TYR A 280 -4.13 3.05 0.62
N THR A 281 -4.85 2.16 -0.06
CA THR A 281 -5.23 0.85 0.44
C THR A 281 -4.60 -0.22 -0.45
N ILE A 282 -3.66 -1.01 0.07
CA ILE A 282 -2.99 -2.10 -0.64
C ILE A 282 -3.22 -3.39 0.15
N THR A 283 -4.28 -4.14 -0.16
CA THR A 283 -4.71 -5.27 0.68
C THR A 283 -4.96 -6.56 -0.07
N ASP A 284 -4.74 -7.69 0.62
CA ASP A 284 -5.11 -9.03 0.13
C ASP A 284 -4.50 -9.37 -1.24
N ASN A 285 -3.34 -8.79 -1.58
CA ASN A 285 -2.62 -9.11 -2.81
C ASN A 285 -1.67 -10.29 -2.60
N ASN A 286 -1.32 -10.97 -3.69
CA ASN A 286 -0.38 -12.08 -3.70
C ASN A 286 0.87 -11.71 -4.51
N PHE A 287 2.01 -11.51 -3.84
CA PHE A 287 3.30 -11.21 -4.46
C PHE A 287 4.17 -12.47 -4.54
N VAL A 288 4.39 -12.97 -5.76
CA VAL A 288 5.12 -14.22 -6.02
C VAL A 288 6.29 -13.98 -6.96
N TYR A 289 7.48 -14.26 -6.48
CA TYR A 289 8.72 -14.17 -7.25
C TYR A 289 9.38 -15.55 -7.44
N ALA A 290 9.49 -16.00 -8.68
CA ALA A 290 10.23 -17.21 -8.99
C ALA A 290 11.74 -16.92 -8.98
N GLN A 291 12.37 -17.33 -7.89
CA GLN A 291 13.80 -17.39 -7.59
C GLN A 291 14.77 -16.88 -8.69
N ASN A 292 15.37 -15.71 -8.46
CA ASN A 292 16.61 -15.28 -9.10
C ASN A 292 17.54 -14.63 -8.04
N SER A 293 18.69 -14.10 -8.46
CA SER A 293 19.70 -13.49 -7.58
C SER A 293 19.55 -11.97 -7.37
N MET A 294 18.44 -11.38 -7.80
CA MET A 294 18.16 -9.95 -7.65
C MET A 294 17.31 -9.68 -6.42
N LEU A 295 17.52 -8.52 -5.82
CA LEU A 295 16.68 -8.04 -4.74
C LEU A 295 15.30 -7.66 -5.28
N ILE A 296 14.24 -8.19 -4.68
CA ILE A 296 12.85 -7.90 -5.07
C ILE A 296 12.05 -7.38 -3.89
N ASN A 297 11.37 -6.28 -4.13
CA ASN A 297 10.48 -5.59 -3.22
C ASN A 297 9.03 -5.72 -3.69
N ALA A 298 8.10 -5.81 -2.75
CA ALA A 298 6.68 -5.84 -3.12
C ALA A 298 6.10 -4.43 -3.35
N ILE A 299 6.34 -3.52 -2.42
CA ILE A 299 5.80 -2.15 -2.47
C ILE A 299 6.94 -1.18 -2.16
N GLY A 300 7.06 -0.09 -2.92
CA GLY A 300 8.13 0.89 -2.71
C GLY A 300 7.67 2.33 -2.89
N TRP A 301 8.14 3.21 -2.00
CA TRP A 301 8.10 4.66 -2.19
C TRP A 301 9.45 5.11 -2.71
N SER A 302 9.48 5.70 -3.90
CA SER A 302 10.74 6.01 -4.58
C SER A 302 10.87 7.48 -4.93
N HIS A 303 11.98 8.10 -4.53
CA HIS A 303 12.34 9.45 -4.95
C HIS A 303 13.43 9.41 -6.03
N LYS A 304 13.12 9.95 -7.22
CA LYS A 304 14.07 10.16 -8.31
C LYS A 304 14.19 11.66 -8.58
N GLY A 305 15.37 12.25 -8.42
CA GLY A 305 15.63 13.63 -8.85
C GLY A 305 15.85 14.62 -7.70
N TYR A 306 15.44 15.87 -7.89
CA TYR A 306 15.69 16.99 -6.98
C TYR A 306 14.58 17.18 -5.95
N GLU A 307 14.92 17.71 -4.79
CA GLU A 307 13.92 18.12 -3.80
C GLU A 307 13.19 19.39 -4.28
N THR A 308 11.87 19.32 -4.36
CA THR A 308 11.04 20.49 -4.67
C THR A 308 10.42 21.03 -3.38
N GLY A 309 10.56 22.34 -3.15
CA GLY A 309 10.45 22.98 -1.83
C GLY A 309 9.24 22.57 -1.00
N GLY A 310 9.51 22.00 0.18
CA GLY A 310 8.54 21.66 1.21
C GLY A 310 8.89 20.39 1.99
N TYR A 311 9.60 19.46 1.35
CA TYR A 311 9.94 18.13 1.86
C TYR A 311 11.40 17.79 1.55
N SER A 312 12.10 17.17 2.52
CA SER A 312 13.46 16.62 2.35
C SER A 312 13.31 15.14 2.00
N GLN A 313 13.10 14.86 0.72
CA GLN A 313 12.73 13.52 0.25
C GLN A 313 13.96 12.65 0.00
N ILE A 314 15.16 13.24 -0.07
CA ILE A 314 16.42 12.52 -0.06
C ILE A 314 16.94 12.57 1.37
N PRO A 315 16.97 11.42 2.09
CA PRO A 315 17.47 11.37 3.45
C PRO A 315 18.95 11.80 3.48
N ASP A 316 19.34 12.63 4.45
CA ASP A 316 20.75 12.76 4.83
C ASP A 316 21.27 11.50 5.53
N GLN A 317 22.53 11.51 5.97
CA GLN A 317 23.12 10.34 6.63
C GLN A 317 22.40 9.95 7.93
N ASP A 318 21.99 10.93 8.74
CA ASP A 318 21.32 10.68 10.02
C ASP A 318 19.89 10.19 9.79
N GLU A 319 19.21 10.75 8.78
CA GLU A 319 17.88 10.32 8.36
C GLU A 319 17.87 8.92 7.73
N ALA A 320 18.88 8.60 6.91
CA ALA A 320 19.07 7.25 6.38
C ALA A 320 19.32 6.23 7.51
N GLU A 321 20.01 6.63 8.57
CA GLU A 321 20.22 5.82 9.78
C GLU A 321 18.91 5.65 10.57
N ILE A 322 18.05 6.67 10.63
CA ILE A 322 16.69 6.55 11.20
C ILE A 322 15.85 5.54 10.40
N LEU A 323 15.91 5.58 9.07
CA LEU A 323 15.20 4.63 8.21
C LEU A 323 15.74 3.20 8.35
N GLU A 324 17.04 3.02 8.55
CA GLU A 324 17.66 1.70 8.75
C GLU A 324 17.38 1.15 10.16
N ASN A 325 17.74 1.92 11.18
CA ASN A 325 17.89 1.48 12.55
C ASN A 325 16.88 2.11 13.52
N GLY A 326 16.14 3.14 13.12
CA GLY A 326 15.11 3.76 13.96
C GLY A 326 13.91 2.85 14.23
N GLY A 327 13.23 3.10 15.35
CA GLY A 327 11.97 2.43 15.66
C GLY A 327 10.83 2.85 14.74
N PRO A 328 9.71 2.11 14.69
CA PRO A 328 8.54 2.44 13.88
C PRO A 328 8.07 3.89 13.97
N ASN A 329 8.08 4.51 15.16
CA ASN A 329 7.69 5.92 15.28
C ASN A 329 8.70 6.88 14.66
N ALA A 330 10.01 6.64 14.84
CA ALA A 330 11.03 7.52 14.26
C ALA A 330 10.97 7.48 12.73
N LYS A 331 10.79 6.27 12.16
CA LYS A 331 10.54 6.10 10.72
C LYS A 331 9.26 6.81 10.30
N ASN A 332 8.15 6.64 11.02
CA ASN A 332 6.89 7.32 10.72
C ASN A 332 7.01 8.86 10.72
N ASP A 333 7.74 9.41 11.68
CA ASP A 333 7.99 10.85 11.77
C ASP A 333 8.82 11.35 10.57
N PHE A 334 9.88 10.61 10.19
CA PHE A 334 10.63 10.92 8.96
C PHE A 334 9.71 10.89 7.73
N LEU A 335 8.95 9.81 7.52
CA LEU A 335 8.10 9.67 6.33
C LEU A 335 7.05 10.80 6.25
N ARG A 336 6.48 11.17 7.39
CA ARG A 336 5.47 12.23 7.50
C ARG A 336 6.03 13.63 7.28
N TYR A 337 7.09 13.98 7.99
CA TYR A 337 7.57 15.36 8.06
C TYR A 337 8.66 15.67 7.04
N GLN A 338 9.43 14.66 6.62
CA GLN A 338 10.50 14.80 5.64
C GLN A 338 10.09 14.27 4.27
N ALA A 339 9.65 13.02 4.14
CA ALA A 339 9.32 12.44 2.83
C ALA A 339 7.99 12.96 2.23
N GLY A 340 7.07 13.41 3.07
CA GLY A 340 5.83 14.06 2.65
C GLY A 340 4.68 13.10 2.36
N PHE A 341 4.65 11.92 2.99
CA PHE A 341 3.46 11.06 2.99
C PHE A 341 3.10 10.59 4.39
N ILE A 342 1.82 10.32 4.66
CA ILE A 342 1.31 10.03 6.00
C ILE A 342 0.94 8.55 6.10
N PRO A 343 1.79 7.69 6.68
CA PRO A 343 1.51 6.26 6.78
C PRO A 343 0.20 5.93 7.51
N ALA A 344 -0.22 6.78 8.46
CA ALA A 344 -1.48 6.61 9.20
C ALA A 344 -2.75 6.69 8.33
N ASN A 345 -2.65 7.28 7.14
CA ASN A 345 -3.75 7.34 6.16
C ASN A 345 -3.71 6.15 5.19
N MET A 346 -2.75 5.24 5.36
CA MET A 346 -2.53 4.11 4.46
C MET A 346 -2.91 2.79 5.14
N THR A 347 -3.44 1.87 4.35
CA THR A 347 -3.87 0.55 4.79
C THR A 347 -3.15 -0.50 3.94
N ILE A 348 -2.08 -1.09 4.46
CA ILE A 348 -1.36 -2.21 3.85
C ILE A 348 -1.47 -3.47 4.72
N THR A 349 -2.37 -4.39 4.38
CA THR A 349 -2.69 -5.58 5.21
C THR A 349 -3.14 -6.78 4.36
N GLY A 350 -3.07 -8.00 4.92
CA GLY A 350 -3.59 -9.21 4.26
C GLY A 350 -2.81 -9.68 3.03
N ASN A 351 -1.75 -8.95 2.63
CA ASN A 351 -0.91 -9.33 1.50
C ASN A 351 -0.07 -10.57 1.84
N TYR A 352 0.04 -11.48 0.88
CA TYR A 352 0.98 -12.59 0.90
C TYR A 352 2.25 -12.20 0.14
N TYR A 353 3.40 -12.57 0.70
CA TYR A 353 4.73 -12.40 0.10
C TYR A 353 5.41 -13.76 0.05
N SER A 354 5.86 -14.19 -1.14
CA SER A 354 6.68 -15.39 -1.26
C SER A 354 8.04 -15.23 -0.56
N ASP A 355 8.67 -16.33 -0.16
CA ASP A 355 9.97 -16.33 0.55
C ASP A 355 11.13 -15.66 -0.22
N GLN A 356 10.94 -15.41 -1.52
CA GLN A 356 11.90 -14.75 -2.41
C GLN A 356 11.75 -13.22 -2.46
N ILE A 357 10.78 -12.64 -1.74
CA ILE A 357 10.66 -11.20 -1.57
C ILE A 357 11.61 -10.80 -0.43
N ASP A 358 12.64 -10.02 -0.74
CA ASP A 358 13.64 -9.59 0.25
C ASP A 358 13.05 -8.54 1.20
N GLU A 359 12.39 -7.53 0.65
CA GLU A 359 11.81 -6.42 1.42
C GLU A 359 10.34 -6.24 1.05
N ARG A 360 9.44 -6.28 2.04
CA ARG A 360 7.99 -6.19 1.78
C ARG A 360 7.59 -4.78 1.37
N ILE A 361 8.14 -3.78 2.07
CA ILE A 361 7.81 -2.37 1.90
C ILE A 361 9.05 -1.53 2.11
N ILE A 362 9.41 -0.72 1.12
CA ILE A 362 10.65 0.06 1.14
C ILE A 362 10.43 1.56 0.92
N TYR A 363 11.36 2.35 1.45
CA TYR A 363 11.65 3.70 0.99
C TYR A 363 12.96 3.69 0.21
N GLU A 364 12.97 4.18 -1.02
CA GLU A 364 14.15 4.22 -1.88
C GLU A 364 14.41 5.62 -2.46
N TRP A 365 15.69 5.93 -2.64
CA TRP A 365 16.12 7.20 -3.23
C TRP A 365 17.40 7.01 -4.04
N ARG A 366 17.65 7.97 -4.93
CA ARG A 366 18.95 8.12 -5.60
C ARG A 366 19.65 9.36 -5.10
N GLU A 367 20.84 9.18 -4.54
CA GLU A 367 21.72 10.30 -4.22
C GLU A 367 22.31 10.90 -5.51
N ILE A 368 22.40 12.21 -5.59
CA ILE A 368 23.09 12.91 -6.70
C ILE A 368 24.56 13.05 -6.29
N LEU A 369 25.44 12.24 -6.89
CA LEU A 369 26.89 12.26 -6.67
C LEU A 369 27.56 13.51 -7.24
N GLY A 370 26.89 14.21 -8.15
CA GLY A 370 27.38 15.43 -8.78
C GLY A 370 26.65 15.71 -10.09
N LEU A 371 27.20 16.65 -10.86
CA LEU A 371 26.77 16.89 -12.23
C LEU A 371 27.86 16.39 -13.20
N ASP A 372 27.45 15.82 -14.32
CA ASP A 372 28.31 15.48 -15.43
C ASP A 372 28.78 16.76 -16.17
N PRO A 373 29.72 16.67 -17.13
CA PRO A 373 30.20 17.83 -17.89
C PRO A 373 29.11 18.59 -18.68
N ASN A 374 27.92 18.02 -18.85
CA ASN A 374 26.77 18.63 -19.51
C ASN A 374 25.74 19.19 -18.51
N ASN A 375 26.08 19.28 -17.22
CA ASN A 375 25.18 19.64 -16.13
C ASN A 375 24.01 18.67 -15.90
N LEU A 376 24.15 17.40 -16.31
CA LEU A 376 23.17 16.35 -15.97
C LEU A 376 23.55 15.69 -14.64
N PRO A 377 22.60 15.39 -13.74
CA PRO A 377 22.89 14.66 -12.51
C PRO A 377 23.55 13.31 -12.77
N ILE A 378 24.66 13.05 -12.06
CA ILE A 378 25.23 11.72 -11.89
C ILE A 378 24.59 11.17 -10.62
N TYR A 379 23.87 10.07 -10.75
CA TYR A 379 23.22 9.42 -9.62
C TYR A 379 24.09 8.28 -9.09
N ASP A 380 24.06 8.08 -7.77
CA ASP A 380 24.57 6.86 -7.15
C ASP A 380 23.64 5.67 -7.47
N ASP A 381 24.09 4.48 -7.11
CA ASP A 381 23.20 3.32 -7.00
C ASP A 381 22.04 3.62 -6.03
N TRP A 382 20.92 2.94 -6.27
CA TRP A 382 19.73 3.08 -5.45
C TRP A 382 20.02 2.72 -3.99
N GLN A 383 19.71 3.65 -3.09
CA GLN A 383 19.63 3.39 -1.67
C GLN A 383 18.20 2.98 -1.34
N ARG A 384 18.05 1.96 -0.49
CA ARG A 384 16.75 1.41 -0.09
C ARG A 384 16.76 1.09 1.39
N LYS A 385 15.63 1.29 2.06
CA LYS A 385 15.42 1.01 3.49
C LYS A 385 14.06 0.39 3.72
N ASP A 386 14.01 -0.69 4.49
CA ASP A 386 12.77 -1.32 4.94
C ASP A 386 12.00 -0.36 5.87
N ILE A 387 10.76 -0.07 5.48
CA ILE A 387 9.79 0.70 6.26
C ILE A 387 8.51 -0.09 6.55
N TYR A 388 8.52 -1.41 6.33
CA TYR A 388 7.39 -2.30 6.59
C TYR A 388 6.87 -2.15 8.01
N SER A 389 7.81 -1.96 8.94
CA SER A 389 7.51 -1.77 10.35
C SER A 389 6.71 -0.49 10.67
N VAL A 390 6.47 0.41 9.71
CA VAL A 390 5.64 1.61 9.92
C VAL A 390 4.16 1.31 9.68
N PHE A 391 3.85 0.31 8.87
CA PHE A 391 2.50 0.02 8.40
C PHE A 391 1.77 -1.04 9.24
N TYR A 392 2.24 -1.34 10.45
CA TYR A 392 1.44 -2.12 11.39
C TYR A 392 0.11 -1.44 11.60
N GLN A 393 -0.96 -2.19 11.37
CA GLN A 393 -2.29 -1.62 11.52
C GLN A 393 -2.83 -1.90 12.90
N THR A 394 -3.75 -1.03 13.26
CA THR A 394 -4.57 -1.14 14.45
C THR A 394 -5.62 -2.21 14.23
N ARG A 395 -5.25 -3.50 14.23
CA ARG A 395 -6.25 -4.53 14.57
C ARG A 395 -6.77 -4.30 16.00
N PHE A 396 -5.95 -3.66 16.83
CA PHE A 396 -6.21 -3.32 18.22
C PHE A 396 -5.63 -1.93 18.60
N SER A 397 -6.09 -0.81 18.01
CA SER A 397 -5.84 0.49 18.68
C SER A 397 -6.63 0.50 19.98
N TYR A 398 -5.93 0.19 21.06
CA TYR A 398 -6.35 0.60 22.38
C TYR A 398 -5.57 1.85 22.74
N ASP A 399 -5.69 2.90 21.91
CA ASP A 399 -5.32 4.22 22.39
C ASP A 399 -6.26 4.50 23.56
N TRP A 400 -5.71 4.64 24.77
CA TRP A 400 -6.47 4.88 25.99
C TRP A 400 -7.03 6.31 25.94
N GLU A 401 -8.06 6.54 25.12
CA GLU A 401 -8.67 7.86 24.96
C GLU A 401 -9.49 8.27 26.18
N SER A 402 -9.85 7.32 27.07
CA SER A 402 -10.68 7.60 28.24
C SER A 402 -10.40 6.73 29.47
N GLU A 403 -10.78 7.25 30.64
CA GLU A 403 -10.78 6.52 31.92
C GLU A 403 -11.72 5.31 31.92
N SER A 404 -12.64 5.21 30.95
CA SER A 404 -13.54 4.06 30.80
C SER A 404 -12.87 2.83 30.17
N ASP A 405 -11.70 3.01 29.55
CA ASP A 405 -10.93 1.94 28.91
C ASP A 405 -10.09 1.13 29.92
N LEU A 406 -9.96 1.62 31.16
CA LEU A 406 -9.49 0.84 32.32
C LEU A 406 -10.33 -0.42 32.56
N ASN A 407 -11.57 -0.49 32.05
CA ASN A 407 -12.37 -1.71 32.14
C ASN A 407 -11.85 -2.86 31.26
N TYR A 408 -10.95 -2.58 30.31
CA TYR A 408 -10.40 -3.57 29.38
C TYR A 408 -9.05 -4.14 29.81
N TRP A 409 -8.39 -3.50 30.77
CA TRP A 409 -7.19 -3.98 31.42
C TRP A 409 -7.56 -4.37 32.85
N THR A 410 -7.23 -5.59 33.24
CA THR A 410 -7.50 -6.00 34.62
C THR A 410 -6.34 -5.56 35.48
N VAL A 411 -6.68 -4.87 36.55
CA VAL A 411 -5.77 -4.49 37.62
C VAL A 411 -5.74 -5.61 38.65
N SER A 412 -4.54 -6.06 39.01
CA SER A 412 -4.34 -6.90 40.19
C SER A 412 -3.67 -6.07 41.28
N GLU A 413 -4.46 -5.66 42.28
CA GLU A 413 -3.98 -4.97 43.48
C GLU A 413 -4.28 -5.78 44.75
N VAL A 414 -3.36 -5.71 45.71
CA VAL A 414 -3.53 -6.16 47.09
C VAL A 414 -3.22 -4.98 48.03
N PRO A 415 -4.18 -4.08 48.29
CA PRO A 415 -3.99 -3.00 49.26
C PRO A 415 -3.67 -3.55 50.66
N PRO A 416 -2.81 -2.89 51.46
CA PRO A 416 -2.15 -1.60 51.21
C PRO A 416 -0.80 -1.70 50.46
N TYR A 417 -0.47 -2.88 49.92
CA TYR A 417 0.88 -3.18 49.46
C TYR A 417 1.14 -2.80 48.00
N SER A 418 0.08 -2.73 47.19
CA SER A 418 0.13 -2.19 45.83
C SER A 418 -0.85 -1.05 45.67
N ASP A 419 -0.49 -0.04 44.88
CA ASP A 419 -1.33 1.11 44.60
C ASP A 419 -1.26 1.46 43.11
N ILE A 420 -2.42 1.64 42.49
CA ILE A 420 -2.54 2.18 41.13
C ILE A 420 -3.36 3.45 41.17
N TYR A 421 -2.75 4.52 40.68
CA TYR A 421 -3.47 5.78 40.49
C TYR A 421 -3.09 6.43 39.17
N THR A 422 -4.09 7.09 38.58
CA THR A 422 -3.92 7.95 37.42
C THR A 422 -3.36 9.29 37.88
N THR A 423 -2.30 9.77 37.23
CA THR A 423 -1.79 11.13 37.48
C THR A 423 -2.14 12.03 36.31
N PRO A 424 -2.74 13.22 36.56
CA PRO A 424 -3.23 14.08 35.49
C PRO A 424 -2.15 14.91 34.78
N ASN A 425 -0.88 14.86 35.22
CA ASN A 425 0.18 15.71 34.65
C ASN A 425 1.50 14.94 34.53
N ILE A 426 1.91 14.63 33.29
CA ILE A 426 3.28 14.26 32.94
C ILE A 426 3.96 15.46 32.23
N PRO A 427 5.28 15.69 32.45
CA PRO A 427 6.02 16.78 31.78
C PRO A 427 6.21 16.67 30.26
N ILE A 428 6.16 15.46 29.66
CA ILE A 428 6.65 15.27 28.29
C ILE A 428 5.61 15.67 27.23
N GLN A 429 4.30 15.51 27.46
CA GLN A 429 3.27 15.91 26.48
C GLN A 429 1.89 16.30 27.09
N GLY A 430 1.79 16.58 28.40
CA GLY A 430 0.49 16.82 29.04
C GLY A 430 -0.44 15.59 29.05
N ALA A 431 0.12 14.42 28.77
CA ALA A 431 -0.56 13.13 28.83
C ALA A 431 -0.85 12.70 30.27
N ARG A 432 -1.81 11.79 30.42
CA ARG A 432 -2.14 11.13 31.69
C ARG A 432 -1.32 9.84 31.81
N SER A 433 -0.90 9.46 33.01
CA SER A 433 -0.16 8.20 33.25
C SER A 433 -0.83 7.32 34.29
N VAL A 434 -0.51 6.02 34.23
CA VAL A 434 -0.79 5.07 35.30
C VAL A 434 0.51 4.80 36.05
N ARG A 435 0.51 5.00 37.37
CA ARG A 435 1.62 4.57 38.24
C ARG A 435 1.25 3.22 38.87
N LEU A 436 2.10 2.22 38.69
CA LEU A 436 2.03 0.95 39.41
C LEU A 436 3.10 0.99 40.50
N LYS A 437 2.68 1.00 41.76
CA LYS A 437 3.60 0.94 42.90
C LYS A 437 3.40 -0.36 43.66
N ASP A 438 4.50 -1.04 43.94
CA ASP A 438 4.54 -2.26 44.73
C ASP A 438 5.54 -2.15 45.88
N LEU A 439 5.02 -2.28 47.10
CA LEU A 439 5.75 -2.26 48.36
C LEU A 439 5.81 -3.66 49.01
N SER A 440 5.21 -4.67 48.38
CA SER A 440 5.11 -6.03 48.88
C SER A 440 6.37 -6.87 48.63
N SER A 441 6.61 -7.87 49.47
CA SER A 441 7.51 -8.99 49.18
C SER A 441 6.77 -10.24 48.66
N ALA A 442 5.45 -10.17 48.50
CA ALA A 442 4.60 -11.32 48.17
C ALA A 442 3.52 -11.05 47.12
N HIS A 443 3.37 -9.80 46.68
CA HIS A 443 2.34 -9.37 45.72
C HIS A 443 3.01 -8.66 44.54
N VAL A 444 2.29 -8.59 43.42
CA VAL A 444 2.72 -7.88 42.21
C VAL A 444 1.58 -6.99 41.73
N ALA A 445 1.80 -5.68 41.70
CA ALA A 445 0.90 -4.73 41.04
C ALA A 445 0.94 -4.95 39.52
N ASN A 446 -0.03 -5.66 38.97
CA ASN A 446 -0.04 -5.97 37.53
C ASN A 446 -1.12 -5.17 36.82
N LEU A 447 -0.76 -4.63 35.66
CA LEU A 447 -1.69 -4.24 34.62
C LEU A 447 -1.68 -5.36 33.57
N TYR A 448 -2.78 -6.08 33.38
CA TYR A 448 -2.82 -7.15 32.38
C TYR A 448 -3.99 -7.09 31.40
N LYS A 449 -3.72 -7.45 30.16
CA LYS A 449 -4.67 -7.54 29.05
C LYS A 449 -4.71 -8.96 28.54
N ASN A 450 -5.91 -9.51 28.45
CA ASN A 450 -6.11 -10.81 27.83
C ASN A 450 -6.15 -10.68 26.30
N VAL A 451 -5.14 -11.24 25.63
CA VAL A 451 -5.04 -11.39 24.18
C VAL A 451 -5.84 -12.63 23.78
N ARG A 452 -7.10 -12.42 23.36
CA ARG A 452 -8.05 -13.50 23.03
C ARG A 452 -7.78 -14.14 21.67
N THR A 453 -7.38 -13.33 20.71
CA THR A 453 -6.97 -13.79 19.38
C THR A 453 -5.45 -13.86 19.38
N PRO A 454 -4.85 -15.04 19.15
CA PRO A 454 -3.41 -15.18 19.05
C PRO A 454 -2.83 -14.21 18.02
N ILE A 455 -1.78 -13.48 18.41
CA ILE A 455 -1.07 -12.54 17.53
C ILE A 455 0.24 -13.23 17.11
N THR A 456 0.41 -13.48 15.82
CA THR A 456 1.58 -14.17 15.26
C THR A 456 2.67 -13.19 14.82
N TYR A 457 2.33 -11.92 14.63
CA TYR A 457 3.24 -10.84 14.29
C TYR A 457 2.68 -9.53 14.86
N GLY A 458 3.52 -8.61 15.28
CA GLY A 458 3.00 -7.34 15.76
C GLY A 458 4.05 -6.38 16.29
N TYR A 459 3.53 -5.25 16.75
CA TYR A 459 4.31 -4.12 17.26
C TYR A 459 3.74 -3.64 18.61
N TYR A 460 4.65 -3.31 19.53
CA TYR A 460 4.36 -2.78 20.85
C TYR A 460 5.06 -1.44 21.03
N ARG A 461 4.38 -0.48 21.65
CA ARG A 461 5.03 0.73 22.17
C ARG A 461 4.47 1.19 23.50
N THR A 462 5.28 1.91 24.26
CA THR A 462 4.86 2.62 25.47
C THR A 462 5.93 3.61 25.93
N TRP A 463 5.58 4.63 26.72
CA TRP A 463 6.57 5.28 27.58
C TRP A 463 6.54 4.69 28.98
N VAL A 464 7.71 4.43 29.54
CA VAL A 464 7.86 4.02 30.94
C VAL A 464 8.79 4.92 31.71
N ARG A 465 8.51 5.11 32.99
CA ARG A 465 9.42 5.73 33.95
C ARG A 465 9.58 4.84 35.15
N VAL A 466 10.80 4.37 35.37
CA VAL A 466 11.15 3.58 36.55
C VAL A 466 11.43 4.55 37.70
N ASN A 467 10.52 4.71 38.66
CA ASN A 467 10.67 5.64 39.79
C ASN A 467 11.46 5.06 40.96
N SER A 468 11.44 3.75 41.12
CA SER A 468 12.31 3.01 42.04
C SER A 468 12.27 1.52 41.71
N HIS A 469 13.31 0.78 42.10
CA HIS A 469 13.33 -0.67 41.98
C HIS A 469 14.22 -1.31 43.06
N THR A 470 13.97 -2.59 43.33
CA THR A 470 14.86 -3.42 44.17
C THR A 470 15.53 -4.56 43.41
N THR A 471 14.95 -5.08 42.31
CA THR A 471 15.61 -6.11 41.48
C THR A 471 15.30 -6.04 39.98
N HIS A 472 14.04 -5.96 39.56
CA HIS A 472 13.67 -5.95 38.14
C HIS A 472 12.39 -5.14 37.91
N VAL A 473 12.23 -4.56 36.71
CA VAL A 473 10.98 -3.95 36.22
C VAL A 473 10.61 -4.63 34.92
N TYR A 474 9.31 -4.87 34.67
CA TYR A 474 8.84 -5.61 33.50
C TYR A 474 7.83 -4.77 32.70
N PRO A 475 8.32 -3.86 31.83
CA PRO A 475 7.47 -3.10 30.94
C PRO A 475 6.54 -3.94 30.09
N VAL A 476 6.99 -5.12 29.63
CA VAL A 476 6.15 -6.03 28.86
C VAL A 476 6.58 -7.49 29.02
N TYR A 477 5.63 -8.34 29.45
CA TYR A 477 5.80 -9.79 29.45
C TYR A 477 4.50 -10.53 29.12
N THR A 478 4.61 -11.75 28.60
CA THR A 478 3.47 -12.65 28.36
C THR A 478 3.54 -13.85 29.30
N THR A 479 2.42 -14.51 29.58
CA THR A 479 2.33 -15.58 30.61
C THR A 479 1.92 -16.95 30.08
N ALA A 480 1.60 -17.08 28.79
CA ALA A 480 1.11 -18.33 28.21
C ALA A 480 1.71 -18.60 26.83
N PRO A 481 1.96 -19.89 26.48
CA PRO A 481 2.03 -21.07 27.37
C PRO A 481 3.27 -21.08 28.28
N SER A 482 4.19 -20.13 28.09
CA SER A 482 5.35 -19.90 28.93
C SER A 482 5.54 -18.40 29.17
N THR A 483 6.18 -18.03 30.29
CA THR A 483 6.43 -16.63 30.60
C THR A 483 7.58 -16.08 29.76
N ILE A 484 7.31 -15.10 28.89
CA ILE A 484 8.34 -14.39 28.12
C ILE A 484 8.43 -12.95 28.62
N TYR A 485 9.57 -12.57 29.18
CA TYR A 485 9.89 -11.19 29.50
C TYR A 485 10.50 -10.53 28.29
N TRP A 486 9.69 -9.81 27.53
CA TRP A 486 10.09 -9.20 26.26
C TRP A 486 11.07 -8.05 26.45
N ILE A 487 10.75 -7.17 27.40
CA ILE A 487 11.60 -6.06 27.86
C ILE A 487 11.56 -6.05 29.38
N ARG A 488 12.73 -6.01 30.02
CA ARG A 488 12.92 -5.84 31.46
C ARG A 488 14.07 -4.90 31.77
N GLY A 489 13.90 -4.07 32.80
CA GLY A 489 14.99 -3.36 33.45
C GLY A 489 15.55 -4.21 34.58
N ASN A 490 16.84 -4.52 34.57
CA ASN A 490 17.50 -5.34 35.59
C ASN A 490 18.11 -4.48 36.71
N GLY A 491 18.41 -5.12 37.84
CA GLY A 491 19.00 -4.49 39.04
C GLY A 491 20.38 -3.87 38.84
N ASN A 492 21.03 -4.18 37.72
CA ASN A 492 22.29 -3.58 37.28
C ASN A 492 22.08 -2.37 36.37
N HIS A 493 20.88 -1.77 36.36
CA HIS A 493 20.54 -0.63 35.52
C HIS A 493 20.72 -0.87 34.01
N THR A 494 20.49 -2.10 33.56
CA THR A 494 20.55 -2.50 32.14
C THR A 494 19.18 -2.95 31.65
N TRP A 495 18.91 -2.77 30.36
CA TRP A 495 17.75 -3.37 29.70
C TRP A 495 18.06 -4.81 29.27
N GLY A 496 17.02 -5.62 29.07
CA GLY A 496 17.17 -7.00 28.63
C GLY A 496 15.84 -7.73 28.48
N ASN A 497 15.93 -9.04 28.30
CA ASN A 497 14.82 -10.00 28.28
C ASN A 497 15.12 -11.18 29.21
N THR A 498 14.32 -12.24 29.19
CA THR A 498 14.53 -13.46 29.99
C THR A 498 15.96 -14.03 29.88
N VAL A 499 16.57 -13.97 28.69
CA VAL A 499 17.78 -14.74 28.32
C VAL A 499 19.04 -13.89 28.15
N ALA A 500 18.93 -12.57 27.99
CA ALA A 500 20.00 -11.67 27.61
C ALA A 500 19.78 -10.24 28.13
N THR A 501 20.88 -9.49 28.26
CA THR A 501 20.88 -8.03 28.40
C THR A 501 20.98 -7.39 27.02
N PHE A 502 20.24 -6.31 26.80
CA PHE A 502 20.33 -5.45 25.61
C PHE A 502 21.47 -4.43 25.79
N SER A 503 21.82 -3.72 24.72
CA SER A 503 22.66 -2.52 24.86
C SER A 503 21.84 -1.40 25.56
N GLY A 504 22.54 -0.53 26.31
CA GLY A 504 21.91 0.60 26.98
C GLY A 504 21.66 0.41 28.49
N SER A 505 21.70 1.54 29.19
CA SER A 505 21.43 1.64 30.63
C SER A 505 20.22 2.51 30.89
N TRP A 506 19.57 2.33 32.04
CA TRP A 506 18.47 3.19 32.47
C TRP A 506 18.75 3.83 33.82
N THR A 507 18.12 4.98 34.05
CA THR A 507 18.25 5.82 35.23
C THR A 507 16.89 5.99 35.90
N THR A 508 16.87 5.84 37.22
CA THR A 508 15.67 6.04 38.03
C THR A 508 15.13 7.46 37.85
N GLY A 509 13.82 7.58 37.64
CA GLY A 509 13.12 8.85 37.48
C GLY A 509 13.17 9.41 36.06
N THR A 510 13.82 8.74 35.11
CA THR A 510 13.85 9.08 33.68
C THR A 510 12.74 8.33 32.94
N TRP A 511 12.12 9.01 31.97
CA TRP A 511 11.18 8.41 31.02
C TRP A 511 11.94 7.80 29.85
N TYR A 512 11.49 6.64 29.42
CA TYR A 512 12.02 5.87 28.30
C TYR A 512 10.88 5.53 27.35
N PHE A 513 11.07 5.77 26.06
CA PHE A 513 10.17 5.27 25.04
C PHE A 513 10.60 3.87 24.62
N LEU A 514 9.73 2.89 24.80
CA LEU A 514 10.01 1.50 24.47
C LEU A 514 9.21 1.12 23.25
N GLU A 515 9.87 0.46 22.31
CA GLU A 515 9.26 -0.09 21.11
C GLU A 515 9.73 -1.53 20.90
N MET A 516 8.86 -2.37 20.39
CA MET A 516 9.20 -3.75 20.04
C MET A 516 8.40 -4.23 18.85
N VAL A 517 9.08 -4.87 17.91
CA VAL A 517 8.49 -5.62 16.79
C VAL A 517 8.75 -7.10 17.03
N PHE A 518 7.76 -7.96 16.85
CA PHE A 518 7.90 -9.42 17.00
C PHE A 518 7.22 -10.17 15.85
N ASP A 519 7.83 -11.27 15.42
CA ASP A 519 7.31 -12.18 14.38
C ASP A 519 7.56 -13.63 14.81
N PHE A 520 6.48 -14.34 15.13
CA PHE A 520 6.52 -15.76 15.47
C PHE A 520 6.66 -16.67 14.24
N ASN A 521 6.51 -16.16 13.02
CA ASN A 521 6.77 -16.96 11.81
C ASN A 521 8.28 -17.09 11.56
N THR A 522 9.06 -16.09 11.98
CA THR A 522 10.53 -16.11 11.90
C THR A 522 11.20 -16.45 13.25
N ASP A 523 10.42 -16.56 14.32
CA ASP A 523 10.86 -16.68 15.72
C ASP A 523 11.79 -15.52 16.15
N LYS A 524 11.52 -14.30 15.69
CA LYS A 524 12.38 -13.12 15.93
C LYS A 524 11.63 -11.94 16.51
N TYR A 525 12.36 -11.11 17.26
CA TYR A 525 11.88 -9.80 17.66
C TYR A 525 13.03 -8.79 17.82
N THR A 526 12.70 -7.51 17.72
CA THR A 526 13.63 -6.37 17.74
C THR A 526 13.09 -5.33 18.73
N VAL A 527 13.99 -4.66 19.44
CA VAL A 527 13.66 -3.70 20.52
C VAL A 527 14.37 -2.38 20.29
N TRP A 528 13.62 -1.28 20.49
CA TRP A 528 14.16 0.07 20.51
C TRP A 528 13.86 0.76 21.83
N ILE A 529 14.78 1.62 22.24
CA ILE A 529 14.68 2.45 23.45
C ILE A 529 15.07 3.87 23.08
N ASP A 530 14.17 4.82 23.33
CA ASP A 530 14.33 6.23 22.94
C ASP A 530 14.69 6.37 21.45
N TYR A 531 14.00 5.61 20.62
CA TYR A 531 14.16 5.51 19.15
C TYR A 531 15.42 4.77 18.66
N ASP A 532 16.36 4.43 19.54
CA ASP A 532 17.57 3.69 19.19
C ASP A 532 17.37 2.18 19.22
N LYS A 533 17.82 1.45 18.19
CA LYS A 533 17.80 -0.02 18.17
C LYS A 533 18.81 -0.58 19.17
N VAL A 534 18.30 -1.15 20.26
CA VAL A 534 19.15 -1.71 21.34
C VAL A 534 19.35 -3.22 21.24
N ALA A 535 18.49 -3.90 20.50
CA ALA A 535 18.62 -5.32 20.22
C ALA A 535 17.83 -5.73 18.97
N ASP A 536 18.39 -6.64 18.19
CA ASP A 536 17.85 -7.02 16.88
C ASP A 536 17.90 -8.54 16.68
N ASN A 537 16.95 -9.07 15.91
CA ASN A 537 16.84 -10.49 15.58
C ASN A 537 16.95 -11.43 16.79
N ILE A 538 16.40 -11.00 17.93
CA ILE A 538 16.41 -11.80 19.15
C ILE A 538 15.50 -12.99 18.94
N SER A 539 16.01 -14.20 19.16
CA SER A 539 15.19 -15.40 19.10
C SER A 539 14.10 -15.36 20.17
N ILE A 540 12.85 -15.56 19.77
CA ILE A 540 11.73 -15.76 20.71
C ILE A 540 11.96 -17.12 21.37
N PRO A 541 12.33 -17.17 22.66
CA PRO A 541 12.61 -18.43 23.32
C PRO A 541 11.26 -19.08 23.64
N THR A 542 10.87 -20.21 23.03
CA THR A 542 9.90 -21.25 23.50
C THR A 542 9.15 -21.98 22.37
N SER A 543 8.27 -22.93 22.73
CA SER A 543 7.21 -23.51 21.91
C SER A 543 6.04 -22.55 21.61
N ASN A 544 6.22 -21.24 21.80
CA ASN A 544 5.17 -20.26 21.56
C ASN A 544 5.11 -19.97 20.06
N THR A 545 3.96 -20.18 19.43
CA THR A 545 3.73 -19.84 18.00
C THR A 545 2.98 -18.52 17.83
N SER A 546 2.71 -17.83 18.94
CA SER A 546 1.94 -16.59 18.99
C SER A 546 2.03 -15.95 20.37
N MET A 547 1.77 -14.64 20.42
CA MET A 547 1.46 -13.92 21.64
C MET A 547 0.00 -14.20 22.02
N SER A 548 -0.21 -14.98 23.07
CA SER A 548 -1.53 -15.35 23.58
C SER A 548 -1.57 -15.28 25.12
N GLY A 549 -2.77 -15.24 25.68
CA GLY A 549 -2.97 -15.19 27.13
C GLY A 549 -2.87 -13.76 27.68
N ASN A 550 -2.28 -13.59 28.87
CA ASN A 550 -2.17 -12.27 29.46
C ASN A 550 -0.85 -11.63 29.07
N LEU A 551 -0.97 -10.49 28.40
CA LEU A 551 0.06 -9.48 28.32
C LEU A 551 0.06 -8.69 29.63
N VAL A 552 1.22 -8.49 30.22
CA VAL A 552 1.35 -7.90 31.56
C VAL A 552 2.43 -6.82 31.58
N VAL A 553 2.12 -5.72 32.26
CA VAL A 553 3.06 -4.70 32.70
C VAL A 553 3.15 -4.76 34.23
N ALA A 554 4.37 -4.81 34.76
CA ALA A 554 4.59 -4.89 36.20
C ALA A 554 5.80 -4.04 36.66
N PRO A 555 5.68 -3.34 37.82
CA PRO A 555 6.79 -2.60 38.40
C PRO A 555 7.87 -3.53 38.96
N ALA A 556 7.53 -4.79 39.25
CA ALA A 556 8.43 -5.75 39.86
C ALA A 556 8.04 -7.20 39.55
N GLY A 557 8.98 -8.11 39.82
CA GLY A 557 8.80 -9.55 39.66
C GLY A 557 8.36 -10.16 40.98
N THR A 558 7.96 -11.42 40.97
CA THR A 558 7.52 -12.10 42.19
C THR A 558 8.59 -11.94 43.28
N SER A 559 8.23 -11.29 44.40
CA SER A 559 9.04 -10.96 45.59
C SER A 559 9.80 -9.63 45.67
N ALA A 560 9.66 -8.72 44.69
CA ALA A 560 10.39 -7.45 44.69
C ALA A 560 9.48 -6.21 44.78
N GLN A 561 10.00 -5.15 45.40
CA GLN A 561 9.38 -3.82 45.40
C GLN A 561 9.78 -3.05 44.14
N GLY A 562 8.86 -2.29 43.59
CA GLY A 562 9.10 -1.49 42.40
C GLY A 562 8.07 -0.38 42.22
N ASP A 563 8.41 0.59 41.38
CA ASP A 563 7.54 1.72 41.06
C ASP A 563 7.77 2.12 39.61
N ILE A 564 6.76 1.87 38.77
CA ILE A 564 6.79 2.23 37.35
C ILE A 564 5.62 3.16 37.03
N GLN A 565 5.88 4.18 36.22
CA GLN A 565 4.86 4.99 35.58
C GLN A 565 4.82 4.65 34.10
N ILE A 566 3.62 4.61 33.54
CA ILE A 566 3.41 4.26 32.13
C ILE A 566 2.59 5.39 31.50
N ASP A 567 3.07 5.96 30.39
CA ASP A 567 2.23 6.79 29.54
C ASP A 567 1.32 5.85 28.75
N TYR A 568 0.03 6.00 29.00
CA TYR A 568 -0.95 5.13 28.38
C TYR A 568 -1.47 5.67 27.05
N ASN A 569 -1.28 6.95 26.73
CA ASN A 569 -1.69 7.51 25.43
C ASN A 569 -0.93 6.84 24.28
N LEU A 570 0.22 6.24 24.59
CA LEU A 570 1.09 5.55 23.65
C LEU A 570 1.29 4.07 24.00
N LEU A 571 0.49 3.51 24.93
CA LEU A 571 0.49 2.07 25.20
C LEU A 571 -0.34 1.36 24.12
N GLY A 572 0.32 0.87 23.08
CA GLY A 572 -0.34 0.26 21.92
C GLY A 572 0.21 -1.11 21.56
N PHE A 573 -0.67 -1.98 21.04
CA PHE A 573 -0.31 -3.23 20.38
C PHE A 573 -0.95 -3.25 19.00
N TYR A 574 -0.13 -3.50 17.98
CA TYR A 574 -0.51 -3.46 16.58
C TYR A 574 -0.19 -4.83 15.97
N GLU A 575 -1.00 -5.27 15.00
CA GLU A 575 -0.79 -6.52 14.23
C GLU A 575 -0.54 -6.16 12.77
#